data_AF-A0A7J6T892-F1
#
_entry.id   AF-A0A7J6T892-F1
#
_cell.length_a   1.000
_cell.length_b   1.000
_cell.length_c   1.000
_cell.angle_alpha   90.00
_cell.angle_beta   90.00
_cell.angle_gamma   90.00
#
_symmetry.space_group_name_H-M   'P 1'
#
loop_
_entity.id
_entity.type
_entity.pdbx_description
1 polymer ?
#
loop_
_entity_poly.entity_id
_entity_poly.type
_entity_poly.pdbx_seq_one_letter_code
_entity_poly.pdbx_strand_id
1 'polypeptide(L)'
;MYTTFTEGLEEGLQLNVVYYMKEDLLLSPATSALVWGISRIPWLLKPLLAFTSDSIPIFGYRRKPYLIGSAGVHVLSLGLLSLCHAPHSIVLPLLCLSLRSTVRAWTAAISQAILVEDNQGGGREAINNIVADFFWVRAVGIVISSYGTGLLLEVFKPHVVFVLFGIFPATTCITTWFMHEEPVHVGRGGVERGLQVDASDAPSFGDHLNKQYNEVAAALGTNSTLTASLVYFFFYMSGPNYDQALYYYYIDKLGFSPEIMGQVQMFKGTARLTGPLLYKFFLSRVSFKTLVEGLTVVSLP
;
A
#
# COMPACT_ATOMS: atom_id res chain seq x y z
N MET A 1 -3.96 -10.89 6.30
CA MET A 1 -4.12 -11.63 5.03
C MET A 1 -5.28 -11.12 4.17
N TYR A 2 -6.51 -11.02 4.68
CA TYR A 2 -7.63 -10.52 3.88
C TYR A 2 -7.38 -9.12 3.29
N THR A 3 -6.94 -8.18 4.12
CA THR A 3 -6.60 -6.80 3.69
C THR A 3 -5.50 -6.77 2.63
N THR A 4 -4.55 -7.70 2.70
CA THR A 4 -3.48 -7.89 1.70
C THR A 4 -4.04 -8.36 0.35
N PHE A 5 -5.00 -9.29 0.38
CA PHE A 5 -5.67 -9.75 -0.82
C PHE A 5 -6.47 -8.64 -1.48
N THR A 6 -7.24 -7.86 -0.71
CA THR A 6 -7.99 -6.71 -1.24
C THR A 6 -7.05 -5.61 -1.75
N GLU A 7 -5.92 -5.36 -1.09
CA GLU A 7 -4.88 -4.46 -1.60
C GLU A 7 -4.34 -4.91 -2.97
N GLY A 8 -4.19 -6.22 -3.16
CA GLY A 8 -3.81 -6.82 -4.44
C GLY A 8 -4.87 -6.63 -5.52
N LEU A 9 -6.14 -6.89 -5.18
CA LEU A 9 -7.26 -6.63 -6.10
C LEU A 9 -7.27 -5.17 -6.54
N GLU A 10 -7.09 -4.24 -5.61
CA GLU A 10 -7.06 -2.80 -5.88
C GLU A 10 -5.94 -2.34 -6.84
N GLU A 11 -4.91 -3.14 -7.08
CA GLU A 11 -3.87 -2.80 -8.06
C GLU A 11 -4.40 -2.87 -9.50
N GLY A 12 -5.45 -3.66 -9.78
CA GLY A 12 -6.11 -3.72 -11.08
C GLY A 12 -6.67 -2.37 -11.53
N LEU A 13 -7.03 -1.50 -10.58
CA LEU A 13 -7.46 -0.12 -10.89
C LEU A 13 -6.38 0.71 -11.56
N GLN A 14 -5.11 0.32 -11.55
CA GLN A 14 -4.09 1.02 -12.32
C GLN A 14 -4.48 1.11 -13.80
N LEU A 15 -4.99 0.02 -14.39
CA LEU A 15 -5.44 0.03 -15.77
C LEU A 15 -6.67 0.94 -15.94
N ASN A 16 -7.63 0.85 -15.03
CA ASN A 16 -8.81 1.72 -15.03
C ASN A 16 -8.44 3.20 -14.98
N VAL A 17 -7.47 3.59 -14.15
CA VAL A 17 -7.02 4.98 -14.03
C VAL A 17 -6.36 5.47 -15.32
N VAL A 18 -5.64 4.62 -16.04
CA VAL A 18 -5.07 4.96 -17.35
C VAL A 18 -6.19 5.27 -18.34
N TYR A 19 -7.18 4.39 -18.47
CA TYR A 19 -8.33 4.60 -19.37
C TYR A 19 -9.16 5.81 -18.94
N TYR A 20 -9.39 6.00 -17.65
CA TYR A 20 -10.07 7.18 -17.12
C TYR A 20 -9.36 8.50 -17.47
N MET A 21 -8.05 8.58 -17.27
CA MET A 21 -7.27 9.78 -17.64
C MET A 21 -7.28 10.02 -19.15
N LYS A 22 -7.29 8.95 -19.93
CA LYS A 22 -7.24 9.00 -21.39
C LYS A 22 -8.58 9.33 -22.03
N GLU A 23 -9.64 8.65 -21.64
CA GLU A 23 -10.95 8.66 -22.32
C GLU A 23 -11.93 9.63 -21.68
N ASP A 24 -12.01 9.67 -20.35
CA ASP A 24 -12.93 10.56 -19.64
C ASP A 24 -12.32 11.97 -19.48
N LEU A 25 -11.04 12.06 -19.12
CA LEU A 25 -10.36 13.35 -18.91
C LEU A 25 -9.60 13.87 -20.13
N LEU A 26 -9.42 13.08 -21.19
CA LEU A 26 -8.72 13.46 -22.43
C LEU A 26 -7.30 14.03 -22.18
N LEU A 27 -6.59 13.50 -21.19
CA LEU A 27 -5.26 13.98 -20.82
C LEU A 27 -4.19 13.43 -21.76
N SER A 28 -3.20 14.27 -22.06
CA SER A 28 -1.99 13.86 -22.77
C SER A 28 -1.16 12.87 -21.94
N PRO A 29 -0.33 12.01 -22.55
CA PRO A 29 0.52 11.07 -21.81
C PRO A 29 1.40 11.76 -20.75
N ALA A 30 1.92 12.95 -21.06
CA ALA A 30 2.76 13.73 -20.14
C ALA A 30 1.94 14.24 -18.94
N THR A 31 0.75 14.79 -19.18
CA THR A 31 -0.15 15.25 -18.12
C THR A 31 -0.60 14.08 -17.23
N SER A 32 -0.97 12.95 -17.82
CA SER A 32 -1.36 11.74 -17.09
C SER A 32 -0.21 11.21 -16.24
N ALA A 33 1.02 11.22 -16.76
CA ALA A 33 2.21 10.85 -15.99
C ALA A 33 2.44 11.76 -14.78
N LEU A 34 2.24 13.08 -14.92
CA LEU A 34 2.33 14.03 -13.80
C LEU A 34 1.24 13.78 -12.75
N VAL A 35 -0.02 13.62 -13.16
CA VAL A 35 -1.13 13.34 -12.23
C VAL A 35 -0.90 12.00 -11.50
N TRP A 36 -0.47 10.97 -12.22
CA TRP A 36 -0.12 9.67 -11.64
C TRP A 36 1.07 9.77 -10.68
N GLY A 37 2.11 10.53 -11.04
CA GLY A 37 3.30 10.72 -10.20
C GLY A 37 2.96 11.45 -8.89
N ILE A 38 2.29 12.60 -8.97
CA ILE A 38 1.93 13.41 -7.81
C ILE A 38 0.99 12.63 -6.88
N SER A 39 -0.02 11.95 -7.44
CA SER A 39 -0.95 11.16 -6.64
C SER A 39 -0.30 10.00 -5.87
N ARG A 40 0.91 9.56 -6.25
CA ARG A 40 1.66 8.49 -5.56
C ARG A 40 2.65 8.99 -4.50
N ILE A 41 2.85 10.30 -4.34
CA ILE A 41 3.72 10.84 -3.27
C ILE A 41 3.37 10.27 -1.88
N PRO A 42 2.07 10.14 -1.48
CA PRO A 42 1.75 9.57 -0.18
C PRO A 42 2.26 8.14 0.04
N TRP A 43 2.42 7.35 -1.03
CA TRP A 43 2.99 6.01 -0.95
C TRP A 43 4.45 6.03 -0.49
N LEU A 44 5.21 7.07 -0.86
CA LEU A 44 6.59 7.26 -0.43
C LEU A 44 6.68 7.66 1.05
N LEU A 45 5.63 8.31 1.57
CA LEU A 45 5.52 8.74 2.96
C LEU A 45 4.93 7.65 3.87
N LYS A 46 4.83 6.41 3.39
CA LYS A 46 4.31 5.26 4.16
C LYS A 46 4.95 5.12 5.56
N PRO A 47 6.27 5.31 5.78
CA PRO A 47 6.85 5.26 7.12
C PRO A 47 6.26 6.31 8.08
N LEU A 48 6.00 7.53 7.59
CA LEU A 48 5.37 8.59 8.39
C LEU A 48 3.92 8.24 8.73
N LEU A 49 3.18 7.66 7.78
CA LEU A 49 1.81 7.19 8.00
C LEU A 49 1.75 6.00 8.96
N ALA A 50 2.75 5.11 8.93
CA ALA A 50 2.86 4.03 9.91
C ALA A 50 3.07 4.59 11.32
N PHE A 51 4.02 5.53 11.45
CA PHE A 51 4.30 6.21 12.70
C PHE A 51 3.04 6.89 13.28
N THR A 52 2.26 7.59 12.47
CA THR A 52 1.03 8.23 12.97
C THR A 52 0.02 7.24 13.55
N SER A 53 -0.19 6.08 12.91
CA SER A 53 -1.05 5.03 13.50
C SER A 53 -0.45 4.35 14.73
N ASP A 54 0.88 4.30 14.86
CA ASP A 54 1.58 3.71 16.01
C ASP A 54 1.51 4.61 17.24
N SER A 55 1.58 5.93 17.02
CA SER A 55 1.70 6.91 18.09
C SER A 55 0.37 7.44 18.60
N ILE A 56 -0.66 7.52 17.76
CA ILE A 56 -1.88 8.28 18.05
C ILE A 56 -3.07 7.32 18.13
N PRO A 57 -3.51 6.90 19.34
CA PRO A 57 -4.73 6.10 19.45
C PRO A 57 -5.97 6.95 19.18
N ILE A 58 -6.93 6.39 18.44
CA ILE A 58 -8.24 7.00 18.18
C ILE A 58 -9.29 6.17 18.93
N PHE A 59 -10.13 6.82 19.75
CA PHE A 59 -11.13 6.13 20.60
C PHE A 59 -10.55 5.00 21.48
N GLY A 60 -9.27 5.09 21.87
CA GLY A 60 -8.58 4.06 22.65
C GLY A 60 -8.00 2.90 21.86
N TYR A 61 -8.07 2.92 20.52
CA TYR A 61 -7.52 1.89 19.64
C TYR A 61 -6.44 2.46 18.72
N ARG A 62 -5.37 1.71 18.46
CA ARG A 62 -4.24 2.10 17.61
C ARG A 62 -4.42 1.72 16.14
N ARG A 63 -5.12 0.63 15.80
CA ARG A 63 -5.16 0.11 14.42
C ARG A 63 -6.54 0.18 13.79
N LYS A 64 -7.55 -0.33 14.50
CA LYS A 64 -8.91 -0.52 14.02
C LYS A 64 -9.57 0.75 13.47
N PRO A 65 -9.49 1.92 14.14
CA PRO A 65 -10.11 3.14 13.63
C PRO A 65 -9.45 3.64 12.34
N TYR A 66 -8.12 3.52 12.24
CA TYR A 66 -7.39 3.91 11.03
C TYR A 66 -7.74 3.02 9.85
N LEU A 67 -7.86 1.71 10.05
CA LEU A 67 -8.25 0.77 9.00
C LEU A 67 -9.69 1.02 8.52
N ILE A 68 -10.65 1.23 9.43
CA ILE A 68 -12.05 1.55 9.11
C ILE A 68 -12.14 2.91 8.39
N GLY A 69 -11.48 3.94 8.93
CA GLY A 69 -11.47 5.27 8.36
C GLY A 69 -10.82 5.31 6.97
N SER A 70 -9.69 4.62 6.81
CA SER A 70 -8.99 4.48 5.53
C SER A 70 -9.89 3.81 4.49
N ALA A 71 -10.57 2.73 4.85
CA ALA A 71 -11.51 2.06 3.97
C ALA A 71 -12.68 2.97 3.55
N GLY A 72 -13.25 3.74 4.48
CA GLY A 72 -14.32 4.69 4.18
C GLY A 72 -13.89 5.80 3.23
N VAL A 73 -12.74 6.43 3.49
CA VAL A 73 -12.17 7.47 2.61
C VAL A 73 -11.81 6.91 1.24
N HIS A 74 -11.35 5.65 1.18
CA HIS A 74 -11.06 4.96 -0.08
C HIS A 74 -12.33 4.78 -0.91
N VAL A 75 -13.41 4.24 -0.33
CA VAL A 75 -14.72 4.11 -0.98
C VAL A 75 -15.22 5.47 -1.48
N LEU A 76 -15.16 6.49 -0.62
CA LEU A 76 -15.56 7.85 -0.99
C LEU A 76 -14.74 8.39 -2.16
N SER A 77 -13.42 8.22 -2.14
CA SER A 77 -12.53 8.68 -3.22
C SER A 77 -12.88 8.01 -4.56
N LEU A 78 -13.20 6.71 -4.55
CA LEU A 78 -13.64 6.00 -5.74
C LEU A 78 -15.02 6.43 -6.22
N GLY A 79 -15.96 6.65 -5.30
CA GLY A 79 -17.28 7.20 -5.62
C GLY A 79 -17.20 8.59 -6.25
N LEU A 80 -16.35 9.47 -5.72
CA LEU A 80 -16.12 10.79 -6.29
C LEU A 80 -15.47 10.73 -7.68
N LEU A 81 -14.49 9.84 -7.88
CA LEU A 81 -13.90 9.61 -9.22
C LEU A 81 -14.94 9.14 -10.23
N SER A 82 -15.90 8.30 -9.80
CA SER A 82 -17.01 7.87 -10.65
C SER A 82 -18.02 8.97 -11.02
N LEU A 83 -17.90 10.17 -10.45
CA LEU A 83 -18.75 11.31 -10.78
C LEU A 83 -18.00 12.37 -11.62
N CYS A 84 -16.68 12.21 -11.78
CA CYS A 84 -15.80 13.20 -12.39
C CYS A 84 -15.49 12.85 -13.85
N HIS A 85 -16.30 13.31 -14.80
CA HIS A 85 -16.10 12.99 -16.23
C HIS A 85 -15.79 14.21 -17.09
N ALA A 86 -15.45 15.33 -16.47
CA ALA A 86 -15.21 16.58 -17.18
C ALA A 86 -13.85 16.54 -17.91
N PRO A 87 -13.82 16.72 -19.25
CA PRO A 87 -12.57 16.76 -20.00
C PRO A 87 -11.61 17.81 -19.44
N HIS A 88 -10.32 17.47 -19.37
CA HIS A 88 -9.24 18.30 -18.87
C HIS A 88 -9.35 18.76 -17.40
N SER A 89 -10.34 18.26 -16.64
CA SER A 89 -10.43 18.51 -15.20
C SER A 89 -9.44 17.64 -14.42
N ILE A 90 -8.46 18.25 -13.77
CA ILE A 90 -7.39 17.51 -13.06
C ILE A 90 -7.45 17.65 -11.54
N VAL A 91 -8.03 18.72 -11.00
CA VAL A 91 -7.90 19.06 -9.58
C VAL A 91 -8.58 18.02 -8.68
N LEU A 92 -9.87 17.78 -8.91
CA LEU A 92 -10.63 16.82 -8.11
C LEU A 92 -10.16 15.37 -8.35
N PRO A 93 -9.88 14.92 -9.59
CA PRO A 93 -9.29 13.60 -9.81
C PRO A 93 -7.93 13.41 -9.13
N LEU A 94 -7.04 14.40 -9.21
CA LEU A 94 -5.75 14.36 -8.53
C LEU A 94 -5.92 14.26 -7.02
N LEU A 95 -6.82 15.05 -6.42
CA LEU A 95 -7.12 14.98 -5.00
C LEU A 95 -7.63 13.58 -4.60
N CYS A 96 -8.60 13.03 -5.34
CA CYS A 96 -9.18 11.72 -5.05
C CYS A 96 -8.15 10.59 -5.22
N LEU A 97 -7.32 10.64 -6.27
CA LEU A 97 -6.24 9.67 -6.48
C LEU A 97 -5.17 9.77 -5.38
N SER A 98 -4.87 10.98 -4.92
CA SER A 98 -3.92 11.21 -3.83
C SER A 98 -4.47 10.70 -2.50
N LEU A 99 -5.73 11.01 -2.18
CA LEU A 99 -6.42 10.50 -0.99
C LEU A 99 -6.46 8.96 -1.00
N ARG A 100 -6.86 8.37 -2.14
CA ARG A 100 -6.79 6.92 -2.37
C ARG A 100 -5.39 6.37 -2.09
N SER A 101 -4.33 7.00 -2.62
CA SER A 101 -2.95 6.55 -2.39
C SER A 101 -2.55 6.64 -0.91
N THR A 102 -2.93 7.72 -0.22
CA THR A 102 -2.66 7.91 1.21
C THR A 102 -3.29 6.80 2.04
N VAL A 103 -4.58 6.55 1.86
CA VAL A 103 -5.29 5.55 2.66
C VAL A 103 -4.87 4.12 2.32
N ARG A 104 -4.55 3.84 1.05
CA ARG A 104 -3.92 2.56 0.68
C ARG A 104 -2.56 2.37 1.36
N ALA A 105 -1.73 3.40 1.39
CA ALA A 105 -0.44 3.33 2.08
C ALA A 105 -0.60 3.08 3.59
N TRP A 106 -1.61 3.70 4.21
CA TRP A 106 -1.93 3.51 5.63
C TRP A 106 -2.40 2.09 5.92
N THR A 107 -3.38 1.60 5.17
CA THR A 107 -3.89 0.22 5.29
C THR A 107 -2.78 -0.80 5.08
N ALA A 108 -1.91 -0.58 4.09
CA ALA A 108 -0.78 -1.46 3.81
C ALA A 108 0.30 -1.42 4.91
N ALA A 109 0.51 -0.27 5.57
CA ALA A 109 1.46 -0.14 6.68
C ALA A 109 0.94 -0.90 7.92
N ILE A 110 -0.30 -0.61 8.30
CA ILE A 110 -0.95 -1.25 9.46
C ILE A 110 -1.06 -2.76 9.25
N SER A 111 -1.49 -3.21 8.06
CA SER A 111 -1.63 -4.65 7.79
C SER A 111 -0.31 -5.39 7.86
N GLN A 112 0.79 -4.78 7.42
CA GLN A 112 2.14 -5.37 7.51
C GLN A 112 2.63 -5.39 8.97
N ALA A 113 2.40 -4.32 9.73
CA ALA A 113 2.75 -4.26 11.14
C ALA A 113 2.06 -5.36 11.94
N ILE A 114 0.73 -5.50 11.79
CA ILE A 114 -0.06 -6.56 12.46
C ILE A 114 0.48 -7.96 12.11
N LEU A 115 0.74 -8.23 10.82
CA LEU A 115 1.27 -9.55 10.41
C LEU A 115 2.62 -9.87 11.05
N VAL A 116 3.50 -8.89 11.18
CA VAL A 116 4.80 -9.08 11.84
C VAL A 116 4.62 -9.23 13.34
N GLU A 117 3.86 -8.35 13.99
CA GLU A 117 3.56 -8.36 15.44
C GLU A 117 2.97 -9.71 15.89
N ASP A 118 1.98 -10.23 15.17
CA ASP A 118 1.33 -11.53 15.47
C ASP A 118 2.29 -12.73 15.37
N ASN A 119 3.39 -12.60 14.62
CA ASN A 119 4.35 -13.68 14.36
C ASN A 119 5.70 -13.48 15.05
N GLN A 120 5.88 -12.43 15.87
CA GLN A 120 7.15 -12.16 16.55
C GLN A 120 7.58 -13.31 17.47
N GLY A 121 6.64 -13.99 18.12
CA GLY A 121 6.93 -15.11 19.03
C GLY A 121 7.50 -16.35 18.33
N GLY A 122 7.34 -16.48 17.01
CA GLY A 122 7.83 -17.62 16.23
C GLY A 122 9.28 -17.49 15.74
N GLY A 123 9.97 -16.39 16.08
CA GLY A 123 11.34 -16.12 15.64
C GLY A 123 11.45 -15.70 14.18
N ARG A 124 12.69 -15.63 13.67
CA ARG A 124 13.01 -15.06 12.36
C ARG A 124 12.39 -15.82 11.18
N GLU A 125 12.30 -17.15 11.28
CA GLU A 125 11.72 -17.97 10.21
C GLU A 125 10.21 -17.73 10.06
N ALA A 126 9.48 -17.63 11.17
CA ALA A 126 8.06 -17.30 11.15
C ALA A 126 7.80 -15.93 10.51
N ILE A 127 8.59 -14.91 10.87
CA ILE A 127 8.52 -13.56 10.28
C ILE A 127 8.80 -13.61 8.77
N ASN A 128 9.83 -14.32 8.33
CA ASN A 128 10.15 -14.43 6.91
C ASN A 128 9.02 -15.13 6.13
N ASN A 129 8.43 -16.19 6.70
CA ASN A 129 7.35 -16.95 6.07
C ASN A 129 6.07 -16.12 5.96
N ILE A 130 5.67 -15.40 7.02
CA ILE A 130 4.45 -14.57 6.97
C ILE A 130 4.60 -13.40 5.99
N VAL A 131 5.80 -12.83 5.87
CA VAL A 131 6.10 -11.78 4.88
C VAL A 131 6.06 -12.35 3.46
N ALA A 132 6.57 -13.57 3.24
CA ALA A 132 6.44 -14.23 1.95
C ALA A 132 4.97 -14.51 1.59
N ASP A 133 4.18 -14.97 2.56
CA ASP A 133 2.74 -15.20 2.39
C ASP A 133 1.98 -13.91 2.07
N PHE A 134 2.35 -12.79 2.69
CA PHE A 134 1.81 -11.48 2.34
C PHE A 134 1.99 -11.18 0.85
N PHE A 135 3.20 -11.32 0.31
CA PHE A 135 3.46 -11.01 -1.10
C PHE A 135 2.76 -11.98 -2.07
N TRP A 136 2.72 -13.27 -1.72
CA TRP A 136 1.99 -14.28 -2.49
C TRP A 136 0.49 -13.96 -2.56
N VAL A 137 -0.16 -13.73 -1.41
CA VAL A 137 -1.60 -13.42 -1.33
C VAL A 137 -1.94 -12.13 -2.09
N ARG A 138 -1.11 -11.09 -1.94
CA ARG A 138 -1.26 -9.83 -2.67
C ARG A 138 -1.20 -10.06 -4.18
N ALA A 139 -0.24 -10.86 -4.63
CA ALA A 139 -0.03 -11.09 -6.05
C ALA A 139 -1.13 -11.95 -6.70
N VAL A 140 -1.78 -12.87 -5.97
CA VAL A 140 -3.02 -13.52 -6.44
C VAL A 140 -4.11 -12.48 -6.72
N GLY A 141 -4.31 -11.53 -5.80
CA GLY A 141 -5.25 -10.42 -6.00
C GLY A 141 -4.91 -9.60 -7.25
N ILE A 142 -3.62 -9.27 -7.45
CA ILE A 142 -3.15 -8.52 -8.64
C ILE A 142 -3.46 -9.27 -9.93
N VAL A 143 -3.20 -10.59 -9.99
CA VAL A 143 -3.44 -11.39 -11.20
C VAL A 143 -4.92 -11.39 -11.55
N ILE A 144 -5.79 -11.67 -10.57
CA ILE A 144 -7.25 -11.69 -10.75
C ILE A 144 -7.76 -10.33 -11.22
N SER A 145 -7.38 -9.25 -10.54
CA SER A 145 -7.90 -7.93 -10.86
C SER A 145 -7.31 -7.33 -12.12
N SER A 146 -6.05 -7.61 -12.46
CA SER A 146 -5.43 -7.10 -13.68
C SER A 146 -6.15 -7.58 -14.94
N TYR A 147 -6.48 -8.86 -14.99
CA TYR A 147 -7.27 -9.41 -16.10
C TYR A 147 -8.75 -8.99 -15.99
N GLY A 148 -9.33 -9.06 -14.80
CA GLY A 148 -10.72 -8.68 -14.55
C GLY A 148 -11.02 -7.23 -14.92
N THR A 149 -10.13 -6.28 -14.62
CA THR A 149 -10.27 -4.88 -15.03
C THR A 149 -10.26 -4.72 -16.55
N GLY A 150 -9.42 -5.48 -17.27
CA GLY A 150 -9.42 -5.47 -18.74
C GLY A 150 -10.78 -5.89 -19.31
N LEU A 151 -11.34 -7.00 -18.81
CA LEU A 151 -12.68 -7.46 -19.21
C LEU A 151 -13.79 -6.47 -18.85
N LEU A 152 -13.71 -5.85 -17.67
CA LEU A 152 -14.69 -4.85 -17.25
C LEU A 152 -14.65 -3.61 -18.16
N LEU A 153 -13.47 -3.19 -18.61
CA LEU A 153 -13.30 -2.04 -19.49
C LEU A 153 -13.75 -2.27 -20.95
N GLU A 154 -13.90 -3.53 -21.38
CA GLU A 154 -14.53 -3.85 -22.68
C GLU A 154 -16.05 -3.55 -22.67
N VAL A 155 -16.68 -3.65 -21.50
CA VAL A 155 -18.15 -3.57 -21.35
C VAL A 155 -18.58 -2.26 -20.67
N PHE A 156 -17.77 -1.77 -19.74
CA PHE A 156 -18.10 -0.62 -18.91
C PHE A 156 -17.09 0.52 -19.12
N LYS A 157 -17.59 1.74 -18.98
CA LYS A 157 -16.73 2.94 -18.94
C LYS A 157 -15.92 3.00 -17.64
N PRO A 158 -14.76 3.69 -17.62
CA PRO A 158 -13.86 3.70 -16.48
C PRO A 158 -14.49 4.16 -15.16
N HIS A 159 -15.44 5.10 -15.20
CA HIS A 159 -16.12 5.58 -14.01
C HIS A 159 -16.98 4.52 -13.32
N VAL A 160 -17.67 3.66 -14.08
CA VAL A 160 -18.46 2.55 -13.51
C VAL A 160 -17.54 1.56 -12.79
N VAL A 161 -16.36 1.29 -13.37
CA VAL A 161 -15.37 0.38 -12.80
C VAL A 161 -14.86 0.89 -11.44
N PHE A 162 -14.75 2.21 -11.21
CA PHE A 162 -14.40 2.73 -9.88
C PHE A 162 -15.43 2.34 -8.80
N VAL A 163 -16.73 2.39 -9.11
CA VAL A 163 -17.80 1.97 -8.17
C VAL A 163 -17.72 0.48 -7.89
N LEU A 164 -17.52 -0.34 -8.92
CA LEU A 164 -17.38 -1.79 -8.78
C LEU A 164 -16.20 -2.14 -7.86
N PHE A 165 -15.06 -1.47 -8.03
CA PHE A 165 -13.90 -1.67 -7.16
C PHE A 165 -14.11 -1.11 -5.74
N GLY A 166 -15.00 -0.14 -5.55
CA GLY A 166 -15.42 0.34 -4.22
C GLY A 166 -15.88 -0.76 -3.27
N ILE A 167 -16.31 -1.91 -3.80
CA ILE A 167 -16.68 -3.09 -3.00
C ILE A 167 -15.49 -3.64 -2.19
N PHE A 168 -14.27 -3.63 -2.73
CA PHE A 168 -13.10 -4.20 -2.04
C PHE A 168 -12.66 -3.43 -0.78
N PRO A 169 -12.52 -2.08 -0.78
CA PRO A 169 -12.31 -1.35 0.45
C PRO A 169 -13.55 -1.39 1.36
N ALA A 170 -14.78 -1.42 0.83
CA ALA A 170 -15.99 -1.57 1.66
C ALA A 170 -15.99 -2.88 2.46
N THR A 171 -15.62 -4.00 1.83
CA THR A 171 -15.49 -5.28 2.53
C THR A 171 -14.32 -5.28 3.52
N THR A 172 -13.24 -4.54 3.24
CA THR A 172 -12.15 -4.33 4.21
C THR A 172 -12.63 -3.61 5.48
N CYS A 173 -13.53 -2.63 5.34
CA CYS A 173 -14.21 -1.99 6.47
C CYS A 173 -14.98 -3.01 7.32
N ILE A 174 -15.77 -3.86 6.66
CA ILE A 174 -16.57 -4.92 7.32
C ILE A 174 -15.66 -5.90 8.06
N THR A 175 -14.61 -6.42 7.42
CA THR A 175 -13.71 -7.38 8.09
C THR A 175 -12.96 -6.75 9.26
N THR A 176 -12.57 -5.47 9.13
CA THR A 176 -11.90 -4.73 10.20
C THR A 176 -12.84 -4.47 11.38
N TRP A 177 -14.14 -4.29 11.12
CA TRP A 177 -15.14 -4.14 12.18
C TRP A 177 -15.15 -5.34 13.14
N PHE A 178 -14.98 -6.55 12.61
CA PHE A 178 -14.88 -7.79 13.38
C PHE A 178 -13.47 -8.08 13.94
N MET A 179 -12.48 -7.25 13.61
CA MET A 179 -11.14 -7.37 14.19
C MET A 179 -11.21 -7.05 15.69
N HIS A 180 -10.69 -7.98 16.50
CA HIS A 180 -10.48 -7.75 17.92
C HIS A 180 -9.17 -7.00 18.12
N GLU A 181 -9.23 -5.88 18.81
CA GLU A 181 -8.07 -5.11 19.25
C GLU A 181 -8.29 -4.78 20.72
N GLU A 182 -7.28 -5.04 21.56
CA GLU A 182 -7.35 -4.69 22.97
C GLU A 182 -7.21 -3.17 23.12
N PRO A 183 -8.10 -2.50 23.88
CA PRO A 183 -8.01 -1.08 24.10
C PRO A 183 -6.68 -0.70 24.75
N VAL A 184 -6.00 0.28 24.16
CA VAL A 184 -4.82 0.89 24.74
C VAL A 184 -5.30 1.76 25.88
N HIS A 185 -5.05 1.31 27.10
CA HIS A 185 -5.26 2.10 28.30
C HIS A 185 -4.21 3.21 28.32
N VAL A 186 -4.48 4.29 27.60
CA VAL A 186 -3.73 5.54 27.73
C VAL A 186 -3.99 6.00 29.16
N GLY A 187 -2.97 5.92 30.01
CA GLY A 187 -3.09 6.15 31.43
C GLY A 187 -3.75 7.49 31.76
N ARG A 188 -5.05 7.48 32.04
CA ARG A 188 -5.58 8.18 33.20
C ARG A 188 -5.47 7.20 34.36
N GLY A 189 -4.31 7.19 35.03
CA GLY A 189 -4.08 6.40 36.25
C GLY A 189 -4.35 4.90 36.09
N GLY A 190 -3.39 4.16 35.54
CA GLY A 190 -3.38 2.71 35.67
C GLY A 190 -3.24 2.34 37.13
N VAL A 191 -4.24 1.67 37.70
CA VAL A 191 -4.11 0.89 38.92
C VAL A 191 -3.16 -0.27 38.59
N GLU A 192 -1.87 0.02 38.62
CA GLU A 192 -0.86 -1.02 38.86
C GLU A 192 -1.01 -1.46 40.31
N ARG A 193 -0.95 -2.77 40.52
CA ARG A 193 -1.07 -3.41 41.83
C ARG A 193 -0.12 -2.74 42.83
N GLY A 194 -0.68 -1.96 43.75
CA GLY A 194 -0.05 -1.61 45.03
C GLY A 194 0.94 -0.44 45.05
N LEU A 195 1.16 0.30 43.96
CA LEU A 195 1.98 1.50 43.98
C LEU A 195 1.16 2.69 43.45
N GLN A 196 0.84 3.63 44.33
CA GLN A 196 0.28 4.93 43.95
C GLN A 196 1.34 5.67 43.12
N VAL A 197 1.19 5.66 41.80
CA VAL A 197 1.93 6.56 40.92
C VAL A 197 1.12 7.84 40.84
N ASP A 198 1.68 8.95 41.32
CA ASP A 198 1.05 10.26 41.26
C ASP A 198 0.70 10.61 39.81
N ALA A 199 -0.54 11.05 39.58
CA ALA A 199 -1.06 11.36 38.25
C ALA A 199 -0.32 12.53 37.56
N SER A 200 0.60 13.21 38.26
CA SER A 200 1.47 14.28 37.76
C SER A 200 2.70 13.78 36.98
N ASP A 201 3.09 12.51 37.13
CA ASP A 201 4.28 11.93 36.47
C ASP A 201 3.94 11.08 35.23
N ALA A 202 2.67 11.08 34.80
CA ALA A 202 2.29 10.42 33.57
C ALA A 202 2.91 11.18 32.37
N PRO A 203 3.74 10.52 31.54
CA PRO A 203 4.38 11.18 30.41
C PRO A 203 3.31 11.79 29.51
N SER A 204 3.52 13.06 29.11
CA SER A 204 2.59 13.73 28.23
C SER A 204 2.57 13.01 26.86
N PHE A 205 1.50 13.19 26.10
CA PHE A 205 1.43 12.70 24.72
C PHE A 205 2.61 13.20 23.87
N GLY A 206 3.09 14.43 24.11
CA GLY A 206 4.27 14.98 23.47
C GLY A 206 5.55 14.22 23.85
N ASP A 207 5.69 13.81 25.11
CA ASP A 207 6.84 13.02 25.57
C ASP A 207 6.86 11.63 24.93
N HIS A 208 5.68 11.01 24.77
CA HIS A 208 5.55 9.72 24.08
C HIS A 208 5.97 9.82 22.60
N LEU A 209 5.50 10.85 21.89
CA LEU A 209 5.88 11.12 20.50
C LEU A 209 7.37 11.40 20.36
N ASN A 210 7.93 12.24 21.23
CA ASN A 210 9.35 12.56 21.23
C ASN A 210 10.20 11.32 21.49
N LYS A 211 9.77 10.45 22.42
CA LYS A 211 10.45 9.18 22.68
C LYS A 211 10.47 8.28 21.45
N GLN A 212 9.33 8.03 20.80
CA GLN A 212 9.26 7.19 19.61
C GLN A 212 10.08 7.77 18.44
N TYR A 213 10.03 9.09 18.24
CA TYR A 213 10.86 9.76 17.24
C TYR A 213 12.35 9.56 17.51
N ASN A 214 12.79 9.76 18.76
CA ASN A 214 14.18 9.59 19.15
C ASN A 214 14.65 8.13 19.02
N GLU A 215 13.80 7.15 19.30
CA GLU A 215 14.11 5.73 19.10
C GLU A 215 14.33 5.39 17.62
N VAL A 216 13.46 5.90 16.73
CA VAL A 216 13.62 5.73 15.27
C VAL A 216 14.89 6.44 14.78
N ALA A 217 15.11 7.68 15.21
CA ALA A 217 16.31 8.44 14.85
C ALA A 217 17.60 7.76 15.34
N ALA A 218 17.60 7.24 16.57
CA ALA A 218 18.71 6.48 17.12
C ALA A 218 18.94 5.17 16.35
N ALA A 219 17.89 4.44 15.99
CA ALA A 219 18.02 3.22 15.19
C ALA A 219 18.65 3.49 13.81
N LEU A 220 18.26 4.58 13.15
CA LEU A 220 18.85 5.02 11.88
C LEU A 220 20.31 5.50 12.05
N GLY A 221 20.63 6.16 13.16
CA GLY A 221 21.99 6.63 13.44
C GLY A 221 22.97 5.53 13.84
N THR A 222 22.50 4.51 14.54
CA THR A 222 23.35 3.46 15.13
C THR A 222 23.46 2.20 14.26
N ASN A 223 22.40 1.83 13.53
CA ASN A 223 22.39 0.63 12.71
C ASN A 223 22.83 0.93 11.27
N SER A 224 24.14 0.84 11.03
CA SER A 224 24.73 1.08 9.70
C SER A 224 24.17 0.16 8.61
N THR A 225 23.76 -1.06 8.95
CA THR A 225 23.18 -2.01 7.97
C THR A 225 21.78 -1.58 7.54
N LEU A 226 20.95 -1.11 8.48
CA LEU A 226 19.62 -0.57 8.17
C LEU A 226 19.74 0.65 7.27
N THR A 227 20.60 1.60 7.64
CA THR A 227 20.78 2.85 6.90
C THR A 227 21.36 2.60 5.51
N ALA A 228 22.36 1.73 5.39
CA ALA A 228 22.88 1.33 4.08
C ALA A 228 21.80 0.67 3.21
N SER A 229 20.94 -0.17 3.78
CA SER A 229 19.83 -0.80 3.05
C SER A 229 18.81 0.23 2.57
N LEU A 230 18.45 1.21 3.39
CA LEU A 230 17.53 2.29 3.02
C LEU A 230 18.10 3.17 1.91
N VAL A 231 19.38 3.54 2.00
CA VAL A 231 20.07 4.30 0.96
C VAL A 231 20.13 3.51 -0.35
N TYR A 232 20.45 2.21 -0.28
CA TYR A 232 20.42 1.32 -1.44
C TYR A 232 19.04 1.31 -2.10
N PHE A 233 17.97 1.09 -1.33
CA PHE A 233 16.61 1.08 -1.86
C PHE A 233 16.19 2.43 -2.45
N PHE A 234 16.61 3.55 -1.87
CA PHE A 234 16.35 4.87 -2.43
C PHE A 234 16.92 5.01 -3.84
N PHE A 235 18.20 4.68 -4.03
CA PHE A 235 18.82 4.74 -5.35
C PHE A 235 18.21 3.73 -6.33
N TYR A 236 17.97 2.49 -5.87
CA TYR A 236 17.33 1.46 -6.68
C TYR A 236 15.93 1.89 -7.16
N MET A 237 15.16 2.61 -6.33
CA MET A 237 13.82 3.07 -6.68
C MET A 237 13.76 4.45 -7.36
N SER A 238 14.88 5.18 -7.44
CA SER A 238 14.95 6.50 -8.08
C SER A 238 14.95 6.47 -9.62
N GLY A 239 14.92 5.28 -10.22
CA GLY A 239 14.89 5.12 -11.68
C GLY A 239 13.62 5.72 -12.31
N PRO A 240 13.73 6.30 -13.53
CA PRO A 240 12.57 6.86 -14.22
C PRO A 240 11.54 5.78 -14.55
N ASN A 241 10.26 6.10 -14.35
CA ASN A 241 9.14 5.22 -14.73
C ASN A 241 8.53 5.69 -16.06
N TYR A 242 8.42 4.79 -17.03
CA TYR A 242 7.87 5.05 -18.37
C TYR A 242 6.52 4.34 -18.62
N ASP A 243 5.92 3.72 -17.60
CA ASP A 243 4.71 2.89 -17.74
C ASP A 243 3.55 3.67 -18.35
N GLN A 244 3.32 4.92 -17.92
CA GLN A 244 2.22 5.74 -18.40
C GLN A 244 2.31 6.04 -19.90
N ALA A 245 3.49 6.46 -20.37
CA ALA A 245 3.72 6.69 -21.79
C ALA A 245 3.60 5.39 -22.60
N LEU A 246 4.07 4.28 -22.06
CA LEU A 246 4.00 2.98 -22.69
C LEU A 246 2.55 2.47 -22.82
N TYR A 247 1.70 2.67 -21.81
CA TYR A 247 0.29 2.30 -21.91
C TYR A 247 -0.44 3.10 -22.99
N TYR A 248 -0.18 4.41 -23.08
CA TYR A 248 -0.73 5.22 -24.17
C TYR A 248 -0.23 4.75 -25.54
N TYR A 249 1.05 4.39 -25.65
CA TYR A 249 1.60 3.83 -26.89
C TYR A 249 0.90 2.51 -27.28
N TYR A 250 0.68 1.60 -26.33
CA TYR A 250 -0.04 0.34 -26.59
C TYR A 250 -1.47 0.58 -27.07
N ILE A 251 -2.18 1.54 -26.48
CA ILE A 251 -3.56 1.85 -26.87
C ILE A 251 -3.59 2.60 -28.21
N ASP A 252 -2.82 3.68 -28.37
CA ASP A 252 -2.92 4.60 -29.50
C ASP A 252 -2.17 4.14 -30.76
N LYS A 253 -1.04 3.45 -30.59
CA LYS A 253 -0.18 3.05 -31.71
C LYS A 253 -0.30 1.58 -32.05
N LEU A 254 -0.43 0.71 -31.05
CA LEU A 254 -0.60 -0.72 -31.29
C LEU A 254 -2.07 -1.14 -31.37
N GLY A 255 -3.02 -0.28 -30.97
CA GLY A 255 -4.44 -0.57 -31.01
C GLY A 255 -4.86 -1.68 -30.04
N PHE A 256 -4.14 -1.85 -28.93
CA PHE A 256 -4.48 -2.88 -27.95
C PHE A 256 -5.82 -2.57 -27.30
N SER A 257 -6.71 -3.58 -27.30
CA SER A 257 -7.98 -3.49 -26.60
C SER A 257 -7.77 -3.52 -25.06
N PRO A 258 -8.75 -3.05 -24.27
CA PRO A 258 -8.71 -3.19 -22.81
C PRO A 258 -8.45 -4.61 -22.32
N GLU A 259 -8.99 -5.64 -22.98
CA GLU A 259 -8.72 -7.05 -22.66
C GLU A 259 -7.24 -7.39 -22.82
N ILE A 260 -6.64 -7.08 -23.97
CA ILE A 260 -5.21 -7.34 -24.23
C ILE A 260 -4.35 -6.61 -23.20
N MET A 261 -4.69 -5.36 -22.88
CA MET A 261 -3.99 -4.59 -21.85
C MET A 261 -4.11 -5.27 -20.48
N GLY A 262 -5.28 -5.79 -20.13
CA GLY A 262 -5.50 -6.59 -18.93
C GLY A 262 -4.64 -7.86 -18.90
N GLN A 263 -4.51 -8.56 -20.03
CA GLN A 263 -3.63 -9.73 -20.16
C GLN A 263 -2.15 -9.36 -19.95
N VAL A 264 -1.67 -8.26 -20.55
CA VAL A 264 -0.29 -7.77 -20.33
C VAL A 264 -0.05 -7.50 -18.85
N GLN A 265 -1.00 -6.86 -18.15
CA GLN A 265 -0.89 -6.60 -16.72
C GLN A 265 -0.93 -7.89 -15.89
N MET A 266 -1.78 -8.84 -16.27
CA MET A 266 -1.84 -10.15 -15.64
C MET A 266 -0.51 -10.88 -15.77
N PHE A 267 0.12 -10.90 -16.95
CA PHE A 267 1.45 -11.49 -17.15
C PHE A 267 2.51 -10.80 -16.30
N LYS A 268 2.51 -9.46 -16.22
CA LYS A 268 3.37 -8.70 -15.29
C LYS A 268 3.13 -9.11 -13.84
N GLY A 269 1.87 -9.26 -13.42
CA GLY A 269 1.48 -9.72 -12.08
C GLY A 269 1.97 -11.14 -11.78
N THR A 270 1.82 -12.07 -12.74
CA THR A 270 2.30 -13.44 -12.62
C THR A 270 3.83 -13.51 -12.59
N ALA A 271 4.53 -12.69 -13.36
CA ALA A 271 5.98 -12.57 -13.27
C ALA A 271 6.40 -12.11 -11.86
N ARG A 272 5.66 -11.19 -11.23
CA ARG A 272 5.91 -10.76 -9.84
C ARG A 272 5.68 -11.86 -8.80
N LEU A 273 4.88 -12.91 -9.09
CA LEU A 273 4.72 -14.07 -8.21
C LEU A 273 5.99 -14.92 -8.13
N THR A 274 6.81 -14.94 -9.19
CA THR A 274 7.98 -15.81 -9.24
C THR A 274 8.97 -15.51 -8.11
N GLY A 275 9.21 -14.23 -7.80
CA GLY A 275 10.14 -13.80 -6.75
C GLY A 275 9.81 -14.35 -5.36
N PRO A 276 8.62 -14.05 -4.78
CA PRO A 276 8.22 -14.55 -3.48
C PRO A 276 8.16 -16.09 -3.41
N LEU A 277 7.72 -16.76 -4.47
CA LEU A 277 7.67 -18.23 -4.50
C LEU A 277 9.09 -18.82 -4.52
N LEU A 278 9.98 -18.29 -5.35
CA LEU A 278 11.40 -18.68 -5.37
C LEU A 278 12.05 -18.44 -4.01
N TYR A 279 11.77 -17.29 -3.39
CA TYR A 279 12.26 -17.00 -2.06
C TYR A 279 11.76 -18.01 -1.02
N LYS A 280 10.45 -18.24 -0.95
CA LYS A 280 9.84 -19.14 0.02
C LYS A 280 10.36 -20.56 -0.08
N PHE A 281 10.40 -21.11 -1.31
CA PHE A 281 10.72 -22.52 -1.52
C PHE A 281 12.22 -22.82 -1.61
N PHE A 282 13.04 -21.88 -2.08
CA PHE A 282 14.45 -22.15 -2.39
C PHE A 282 15.44 -21.21 -1.68
N LEU A 283 15.06 -19.95 -1.42
CA LEU A 283 16.03 -18.94 -0.96
C LEU A 283 15.85 -18.50 0.50
N SER A 284 14.86 -18.99 1.22
CA SER A 284 14.54 -18.62 2.61
C SER A 284 15.68 -18.91 3.59
N ARG A 285 16.57 -19.84 3.23
CA ARG A 285 17.76 -20.24 4.02
C ARG A 285 19.04 -19.52 3.61
N VAL A 286 19.02 -18.77 2.51
CA VAL A 286 20.20 -18.05 2.00
C VAL A 286 20.45 -16.80 2.83
N SER A 287 21.72 -16.46 3.06
CA SER A 287 22.08 -15.26 3.82
C SER A 287 21.56 -13.99 3.14
N PHE A 288 21.12 -13.01 3.93
CA PHE A 288 20.61 -11.73 3.42
C PHE A 288 21.62 -11.00 2.52
N LYS A 289 22.90 -11.02 2.89
CA LYS A 289 23.96 -10.38 2.11
C LYS A 289 24.09 -11.00 0.71
N THR A 290 24.16 -12.32 0.63
CA THR A 290 24.26 -13.06 -0.65
C THR A 290 23.03 -12.82 -1.53
N LEU A 291 21.84 -12.74 -0.92
CA LEU A 291 20.61 -12.42 -1.63
C LEU A 291 20.64 -11.03 -2.25
N VAL A 292 21.03 -10.01 -1.48
CA VAL A 292 21.11 -8.63 -1.98
C VAL A 292 22.14 -8.54 -3.10
N GLU A 293 23.34 -9.08 -2.91
CA GLU A 293 24.41 -9.06 -3.92
C GLU A 293 23.96 -9.78 -5.21
N GLY A 294 23.46 -11.01 -5.11
CA GLY A 294 23.04 -11.81 -6.25
C GLY A 294 21.87 -11.18 -7.02
N LEU A 295 20.82 -10.72 -6.30
CA LEU A 295 19.67 -10.09 -6.93
C LEU A 295 20.04 -8.75 -7.58
N THR A 296 20.95 -7.98 -6.98
CA THR A 296 21.45 -6.73 -7.58
C THR A 296 22.11 -7.00 -8.93
N VAL A 297 23.00 -8.00 -9.00
CA VAL A 297 23.68 -8.39 -10.25
C VAL A 297 22.68 -8.85 -11.31
N VAL A 298 21.66 -9.62 -10.93
CA VAL A 298 20.62 -10.09 -11.87
C VAL A 298 19.70 -8.96 -12.32
N SER A 299 19.48 -7.95 -11.47
CA SER A 299 18.59 -6.82 -11.77
C SER A 299 19.22 -5.71 -12.62
N LEU A 300 20.54 -5.74 -12.81
CA LEU A 300 21.21 -4.83 -13.72
C LEU A 300 20.79 -5.18 -15.16
N PRO A 301 20.20 -4.22 -15.90
CA PRO A 301 19.78 -4.44 -17.28
C PRO A 301 20.95 -4.72 -18.23
#